data_AF-A0A835H9V0-F1
#
_entry.id   AF-A0A835H9V0-F1
#
_cell.length_a   1.000
_cell.length_b   1.000
_cell.length_c   1.000
_cell.angle_alpha   90.00
_cell.angle_beta   90.00
_cell.angle_gamma   90.00
#
_symmetry.space_group_name_H-M   'P 1'
#
loop_
_entity.id
_entity.type
_entity.pdbx_description
1 polymer ?
#
loop_
_entity_poly.entity_id
_entity_poly.type
_entity_poly.pdbx_seq_one_letter_code
_entity_poly.pdbx_strand_id
1 'polypeptide(L)'
;MRKGLDNNGYYYKQRRLVVNVIDMYLVEIEMLESKDVIRARQAELETVIPHNGGLVKIVNGKRVYRGSNARLISLDMDEFYAKVQIETGLYDGRVLEVVSFEDICMLVQ
;
A
#
# COMPACT_ATOMS: atom_id res chain seq x y z
N MET A 1 6.26 -24.57 13.34
CA MET A 1 5.80 -23.17 13.51
C MET A 1 4.48 -23.00 12.78
N ARG A 2 3.52 -22.26 13.36
CA ARG A 2 2.23 -21.98 12.73
C ARG A 2 2.45 -20.94 11.61
N LYS A 3 2.07 -21.28 10.37
CA LYS A 3 2.02 -20.31 9.26
C LYS A 3 0.88 -19.34 9.56
N GLY A 4 1.20 -18.13 9.98
CA GLY A 4 0.25 -17.13 10.48
C GLY A 4 0.77 -15.70 10.27
N LEU A 5 -0.16 -14.76 10.27
CA LEU A 5 0.08 -13.31 10.10
C LEU A 5 0.14 -12.56 11.44
N ASP A 6 -0.24 -13.23 12.51
CA ASP A 6 -0.25 -12.72 13.88
C ASP A 6 1.17 -12.46 14.41
N ASN A 7 1.27 -11.76 15.55
CA ASN A 7 2.55 -11.32 16.12
C ASN A 7 3.57 -12.44 16.39
N ASN A 8 3.13 -13.70 16.45
CA ASN A 8 3.98 -14.89 16.63
C ASN A 8 3.99 -15.81 15.38
N GLY A 9 3.40 -15.36 14.28
CA GLY A 9 3.26 -16.09 13.03
C GLY A 9 4.51 -15.98 12.16
N TYR A 10 4.78 -17.04 11.39
CA TYR A 10 5.96 -17.13 10.52
C TYR A 10 6.10 -15.98 9.51
N TYR A 11 5.02 -15.28 9.18
CA TYR A 11 5.01 -14.21 8.18
C TYR A 11 5.03 -12.79 8.77
N TYR A 12 5.11 -12.63 10.09
CA TYR A 12 5.04 -11.32 10.75
C TYR A 12 6.08 -10.31 10.21
N LYS A 13 5.64 -9.07 9.96
CA LYS A 13 6.45 -7.94 9.42
C LYS A 13 7.13 -8.16 8.05
N GLN A 14 6.74 -9.20 7.31
CA GLN A 14 7.27 -9.42 5.97
C GLN A 14 6.45 -8.68 4.91
N ARG A 15 7.14 -8.04 3.97
CA ARG A 15 6.53 -7.41 2.77
C ARG A 15 6.05 -8.50 1.81
N ARG A 16 4.97 -8.19 1.09
CA ARG A 16 4.28 -9.13 0.18
C ARG A 16 3.70 -8.38 -1.01
N LEU A 17 3.47 -9.10 -2.10
CA LEU A 17 2.80 -8.55 -3.27
C LEU A 17 1.31 -8.85 -3.20
N VAL A 18 0.45 -7.85 -3.37
CA VAL A 18 -1.00 -8.07 -3.56
C VAL A 18 -1.21 -8.60 -4.97
N VAL A 19 -1.69 -9.83 -5.09
CA VAL A 19 -1.95 -10.47 -6.39
C VAL A 19 -3.42 -10.38 -6.80
N ASN A 20 -4.34 -10.33 -5.84
CA ASN A 20 -5.77 -10.23 -6.11
C ASN A 20 -6.54 -9.60 -4.94
N VAL A 21 -7.64 -8.90 -5.24
CA VAL A 21 -8.58 -8.34 -4.25
C VAL A 21 -9.97 -8.92 -4.51
N ILE A 22 -10.54 -9.57 -3.50
CA ILE A 22 -11.80 -10.33 -3.55
C ILE A 22 -12.82 -9.67 -2.61
N ASP A 23 -14.03 -9.39 -3.12
CA ASP A 23 -15.17 -8.86 -2.35
C ASP A 23 -14.82 -7.71 -1.40
N MET A 24 -13.94 -6.81 -1.86
CA MET A 24 -13.43 -5.60 -1.18
C MET A 24 -12.58 -5.80 0.09
N TYR A 25 -12.73 -6.91 0.81
CA TYR A 25 -12.12 -7.09 2.14
C TYR A 25 -11.14 -8.25 2.24
N LEU A 26 -11.14 -9.16 1.27
CA LEU A 26 -10.20 -10.26 1.18
C LEU A 26 -9.15 -9.94 0.13
N VAL A 27 -7.90 -10.28 0.43
CA VAL A 27 -6.81 -10.14 -0.53
C VAL A 27 -6.03 -11.45 -0.58
N GLU A 28 -5.59 -11.79 -1.79
CA GLU A 28 -4.56 -12.81 -1.99
C GLU A 28 -3.22 -12.10 -2.09
N ILE A 29 -2.28 -12.53 -1.26
CA ILE A 29 -0.93 -11.95 -1.18
C ILE A 29 0.11 -13.05 -1.40
N GLU A 30 1.10 -12.75 -2.22
CA GLU A 30 2.24 -13.61 -2.49
C GLU A 30 3.41 -13.23 -1.59
N MET A 31 3.93 -14.21 -0.85
CA MET A 31 5.16 -14.08 -0.06
C MET A 31 6.36 -13.89 -0.99
N LEU A 32 7.17 -12.85 -0.77
CA LEU A 32 8.29 -12.55 -1.66
C LEU A 32 9.34 -13.67 -1.73
N GLU A 33 9.65 -14.30 -0.59
CA GLU A 33 10.65 -15.38 -0.49
C GLU A 33 10.07 -16.76 -0.83
N SER A 34 9.02 -17.18 -0.12
CA SER A 34 8.51 -18.55 -0.27
C SER A 34 7.60 -18.77 -1.47
N LYS A 35 7.12 -17.70 -2.11
CA LYS A 35 6.09 -17.74 -3.17
C LYS A 35 4.76 -18.35 -2.75
N ASP A 36 4.56 -18.61 -1.46
CA ASP A 36 3.28 -19.01 -0.92
C ASP A 36 2.25 -17.91 -1.18
N VAL A 37 1.06 -18.28 -1.67
CA VAL A 37 -0.09 -17.38 -1.77
C VAL A 37 -1.02 -17.65 -0.59
N ILE A 38 -1.31 -16.61 0.18
CA ILE A 38 -2.20 -16.69 1.34
C ILE A 38 -3.34 -15.69 1.18
N ARG A 39 -4.50 -16.02 1.76
CA ARG A 39 -5.63 -15.11 1.89
C ARG A 39 -5.57 -14.40 3.23
N ALA A 40 -5.77 -13.09 3.20
CA ALA A 40 -5.82 -12.25 4.39
C ALA A 40 -6.99 -11.27 4.28
N ARG A 41 -7.47 -10.79 5.42
CA ARG A 41 -8.36 -9.63 5.47
C ARG A 41 -7.55 -8.35 5.41
N GLN A 42 -8.15 -7.29 4.87
CA GLN A 42 -7.54 -5.95 4.89
C GLN A 42 -7.09 -5.53 6.30
N ALA A 43 -7.89 -5.83 7.33
CA ALA A 43 -7.59 -5.48 8.72
C ALA A 43 -6.37 -6.21 9.32
N GLU A 44 -5.85 -7.24 8.64
CA GLU A 44 -4.65 -7.98 9.04
C GLU A 44 -3.38 -7.45 8.36
N LEU A 45 -3.50 -6.37 7.57
CA LEU A 45 -2.44 -5.83 6.74
C LEU A 45 -2.30 -4.32 6.93
N GLU A 46 -1.08 -3.85 6.70
CA GLU A 46 -0.74 -2.43 6.63
C GLU A 46 -0.25 -2.12 5.22
N THR A 47 -0.43 -0.88 4.78
CA THR A 47 0.17 -0.41 3.52
C THR A 47 1.67 -0.23 3.70
N VAL A 48 2.42 -0.47 2.63
CA VAL A 48 3.87 -0.22 2.63
C VAL A 48 4.11 1.17 2.08
N ILE A 49 4.82 2.01 2.83
CA ILE A 49 5.23 3.34 2.39
C ILE A 49 6.70 3.28 1.93
N PRO A 50 7.03 3.67 0.68
CA PRO A 50 8.41 3.65 0.19
C PRO A 50 9.22 4.82 0.76
N HIS A 51 10.50 4.90 0.38
CA HIS A 51 11.31 6.09 0.61
C HIS A 51 10.83 7.26 -0.28
N ASN A 52 11.17 8.50 0.09
CA ASN A 52 10.88 9.69 -0.73
C ASN A 52 11.40 9.50 -2.16
N GLY A 53 10.60 9.89 -3.14
CA GLY A 53 10.84 9.63 -4.56
C GLY A 53 10.30 8.28 -5.05
N GLY A 54 9.91 7.38 -4.14
CA GLY A 54 9.31 6.10 -4.48
C GLY A 54 7.89 6.21 -5.04
N LEU A 55 7.50 5.21 -5.83
CA LEU A 55 6.17 5.13 -6.44
C LEU A 55 5.16 4.53 -5.47
N VAL A 56 3.97 5.13 -5.44
CA VAL A 56 2.81 4.64 -4.71
C VAL A 56 1.58 4.62 -5.62
N LYS A 57 0.62 3.76 -5.28
CA LYS A 57 -0.73 3.79 -5.83
C LYS A 57 -1.67 4.34 -4.78
N ILE A 58 -2.56 5.24 -5.19
CA ILE A 58 -3.66 5.72 -4.34
C ILE A 58 -4.72 4.63 -4.32
N VAL A 59 -4.88 3.95 -3.18
CA VAL A 59 -5.78 2.81 -3.01
C VAL A 59 -7.10 3.19 -2.35
N ASN A 60 -7.17 4.35 -1.69
CA ASN A 60 -8.37 4.88 -1.03
C ASN A 60 -8.36 6.43 -0.98
N GLY A 61 -9.22 7.06 -0.17
CA GLY A 61 -9.38 8.51 -0.07
C GLY A 61 -10.39 9.10 -1.06
N LYS A 62 -10.13 10.33 -1.57
CA LYS A 62 -11.05 10.99 -2.52
C LYS A 62 -11.18 10.16 -3.81
N ARG A 63 -12.42 9.80 -4.16
CA ARG A 63 -12.75 8.91 -5.29
C ARG A 63 -12.07 9.30 -6.62
N VAL A 64 -11.87 10.59 -6.87
CA VAL A 64 -11.26 11.10 -8.10
C VAL A 64 -9.78 10.73 -8.27
N TYR A 65 -9.06 10.43 -7.18
CA TYR A 65 -7.64 10.08 -7.22
C TYR A 65 -7.39 8.57 -7.05
N ARG A 66 -8.41 7.80 -6.67
CA ARG A 66 -8.26 6.36 -6.44
C ARG A 66 -7.84 5.66 -7.74
N GLY A 67 -6.82 4.82 -7.65
CA GLY A 67 -6.23 4.10 -8.76
C GLY A 67 -5.06 4.83 -9.43
N SER A 68 -4.90 6.13 -9.20
CA SER A 68 -3.78 6.92 -9.73
C SER A 68 -2.46 6.46 -9.12
N ASN A 69 -1.42 6.48 -9.95
CA ASN A 69 -0.05 6.35 -9.49
C ASN A 69 0.49 7.74 -9.13
N ALA A 70 1.28 7.80 -8.07
CA ALA A 70 1.88 9.03 -7.58
C ALA A 70 3.30 8.77 -7.06
N ARG A 71 4.10 9.83 -6.99
CA ARG A 71 5.43 9.82 -6.38
C ARG A 71 5.36 10.40 -4.98
N LEU A 72 5.98 9.70 -4.03
CA LEU A 72 6.11 10.20 -2.67
C LEU A 72 7.09 11.38 -2.62
N ILE A 73 6.68 12.50 -2.05
CA ILE A 73 7.53 13.69 -1.88
C ILE A 73 8.11 13.74 -0.46
N SER A 74 7.24 13.63 0.54
CA SER A 74 7.62 13.70 1.95
C SER A 74 6.61 12.99 2.85
N LEU A 75 7.04 12.72 4.08
CA LEU A 75 6.25 12.06 5.12
C LEU A 75 6.19 12.93 6.37
N ASP A 76 5.04 12.92 7.00
CA ASP A 76 4.81 13.38 8.37
C ASP A 76 4.48 12.14 9.21
N MET A 77 5.44 11.73 10.05
CA MET A 77 5.33 10.52 10.86
C MET A 77 4.52 10.75 12.14
N ASP A 78 4.33 11.99 12.56
CA ASP A 78 3.56 12.32 13.76
C ASP A 78 2.06 12.25 13.44
N GLU A 79 1.68 12.73 12.25
CA GLU A 79 0.28 12.74 11.78
C GLU A 79 -0.06 11.56 10.84
N PHE A 80 0.92 10.71 10.50
CA PHE A 80 0.78 9.60 9.55
C PHE A 80 0.26 10.03 8.17
N TYR A 81 0.76 11.16 7.68
CA TYR A 81 0.41 11.75 6.38
C TYR A 81 1.59 11.78 5.42
N ALA A 82 1.28 11.65 4.13
CA ALA A 82 2.20 11.75 3.03
C ALA A 82 1.82 12.90 2.11
N LYS A 83 2.84 13.57 1.58
CA LYS A 83 2.74 14.46 0.44
C LYS A 83 3.11 13.67 -0.82
N VAL A 84 2.23 13.66 -1.82
CA VAL A 84 2.45 12.92 -3.07
C VAL A 84 2.14 13.76 -4.30
N GLN A 85 2.78 13.45 -5.43
CA GLN A 85 2.49 14.07 -6.73
C GLN A 85 1.99 13.00 -7.71
N ILE A 86 0.81 13.21 -8.29
CA ILE A 86 0.25 12.31 -9.31
C ILE A 86 1.12 12.36 -10.56
N GLU A 87 1.45 11.20 -11.12
CA GLU A 87 2.40 11.10 -12.26
C GLU A 87 1.74 10.89 -13.63
N THR A 88 0.45 10.55 -13.66
CA THR A 88 -0.23 10.24 -14.93
C THR A 88 -1.73 10.54 -14.86
N GLY A 89 -2.35 10.70 -16.04
CA GLY A 89 -3.79 10.85 -16.20
C GLY A 89 -4.28 12.30 -16.02
N LEU A 90 -5.58 12.46 -15.77
CA LEU A 90 -6.27 13.77 -15.74
C LEU A 90 -5.68 14.76 -14.73
N TYR A 91 -5.03 14.25 -13.69
CA TYR A 91 -4.48 15.04 -12.59
C TYR A 91 -2.95 14.99 -12.54
N ASP A 92 -2.29 14.66 -13.66
CA ASP A 92 -0.84 14.65 -13.75
C ASP A 92 -0.21 15.96 -13.23
N GLY A 93 0.89 15.82 -12.49
CA GLY A 93 1.61 16.90 -11.81
C GLY A 93 0.92 17.45 -10.55
N ARG A 94 -0.34 17.07 -10.27
CA ARG A 94 -1.06 17.57 -9.08
C ARG A 94 -0.43 17.05 -7.79
N VAL A 95 -0.15 17.97 -6.88
CA VAL A 95 0.34 17.69 -5.53
C VAL A 95 -0.84 17.53 -4.56
N LEU A 96 -0.84 16.44 -3.83
CA LEU A 96 -1.73 16.18 -2.71
C LEU A 96 -0.92 16.34 -1.42
N GLU A 97 -1.22 17.37 -0.63
CA GLU A 97 -0.42 17.75 0.55
C GLU A 97 -0.67 16.82 1.75
N VAL A 98 -1.89 16.30 1.89
CA VAL A 98 -2.31 15.51 3.05
C VAL A 98 -3.01 14.25 2.55
N VAL A 99 -2.27 13.15 2.50
CA VAL A 99 -2.78 11.82 2.14
C VAL A 99 -2.43 10.83 3.25
N SER A 100 -3.42 10.14 3.82
CA SER A 100 -3.17 9.14 4.86
C SER A 100 -2.28 8.01 4.34
N PHE A 101 -1.41 7.49 5.19
CA PHE A 101 -0.66 6.26 4.86
C PHE A 101 -1.59 5.10 4.47
N GLU A 102 -2.79 5.01 5.04
CA GLU A 102 -3.77 3.96 4.69
C GLU A 102 -4.35 4.12 3.27
N ASP A 103 -4.26 5.32 2.69
CA ASP A 103 -4.81 5.64 1.37
C ASP A 103 -3.80 5.39 0.23
N ILE A 104 -2.54 5.10 0.55
CA ILE A 104 -1.48 4.86 -0.44
C ILE A 104 -0.70 3.58 -0.14
N CYS A 105 -0.25 2.88 -1.17
CA CYS A 105 0.62 1.72 -1.01
C CYS A 105 1.73 1.73 -2.06
N MET A 106 2.93 1.31 -1.68
CA MET A 106 4.10 1.18 -2.55
C MET A 106 3.76 0.38 -3.81
N LEU A 107 4.10 0.94 -4.96
CA LEU A 107 3.99 0.25 -6.23
C LEU A 107 5.35 -0.37 -6.55
N VAL A 108 5.38 -1.71 -6.62
CA VAL A 108 6.56 -2.47 -7.02
C VAL A 108 6.56 -2.55 -8.55
N GLN A 109 7.65 -2.10 -9.18
CA GLN A 109 7.88 -2.26 -10.62
C GLN A 109 8.58 -3.59 -10.91
#